data_AF-A0A2P4XG87-F1
#
_entry.id   AF-A0A2P4XG87-F1
#
_cell.length_a   1.000
_cell.length_b   1.000
_cell.length_c   1.000
_cell.angle_alpha   90.00
_cell.angle_beta   90.00
_cell.angle_gamma   90.00
#
_symmetry.space_group_name_H-M   'P 1'
#
loop_
_entity.id
_entity.type
_entity.pdbx_description
1 polymer ?
#
loop_
_entity_poly.entity_id
_entity_poly.type
_entity_poly.pdbx_seq_one_letter_code
_entity_poly.pdbx_strand_id
1 'polypeptide(L)'
;MKSAKLQVPSTEITLANSSRNVVIHVFDECRKTSKEFTCQRDLLLAKMKYFQAYLNEANEHDEIDISVHCDVEIFELLMEYMHQHSYEWRPRMTLENIASILVSSEFLQMEELVEECVTFISGRVQDFMMLRVDFGCLSDATITKIASNCTPEQLQTLHDPKDKILSKLRRKKVEALVKSLQEGGRRLEMCTNCQLLFIRGERGSIGCQKGTKLWGEYMAGTAMVSSFFKGEERVKLMVKTPNIQELYVESMAVGEVRGKAVYVDQSLAGAPESGGHMHVSKILYGAAKPYNTSIEASGVPELDWQRFFDVSEQVPTIVRIDSAADEDHTRSCGFIVQKMPLAETHERQYELEELPFDKLPFLASELKKNSDLLEYLNELIPGADITDKNCKRVPLDYYCRCSKDSYAQRLKDMGSADLKQIAADVGSAGVDLTCHFCNDAYHFSANELTGLIESLRKPQN
;
A
#
# COMPACT_ATOMS: atom_id res chain seq x y z
N MET A 1 -36.59 -49.64 -35.99
CA MET A 1 -36.00 -49.03 -37.21
C MET A 1 -34.48 -49.17 -37.10
N LYS A 2 -33.89 -49.93 -38.06
CA LYS A 2 -32.48 -50.00 -38.55
C LYS A 2 -31.34 -49.86 -37.51
N SER A 3 -30.66 -50.98 -37.16
CA SER A 3 -29.37 -51.49 -37.73
C SER A 3 -28.14 -50.68 -37.25
N ALA A 4 -27.04 -51.24 -36.75
CA ALA A 4 -26.31 -52.43 -37.20
C ALA A 4 -25.39 -53.05 -36.11
N LYS A 5 -25.07 -54.35 -36.27
CA LYS A 5 -23.97 -55.10 -35.64
C LYS A 5 -22.71 -55.00 -36.52
N LEU A 6 -21.50 -54.94 -35.94
CA LEU A 6 -20.35 -55.82 -36.24
C LEU A 6 -19.13 -55.54 -35.31
N GLN A 7 -18.79 -56.55 -34.49
CA GLN A 7 -17.47 -57.17 -34.17
C GLN A 7 -16.17 -56.47 -34.66
N VAL A 8 -15.05 -56.36 -33.92
CA VAL A 8 -14.00 -57.35 -33.46
C VAL A 8 -12.87 -56.50 -32.75
N PRO A 9 -11.83 -57.00 -32.03
CA PRO A 9 -11.67 -58.06 -31.01
C PRO A 9 -11.22 -57.51 -29.63
N SER A 10 -11.41 -58.32 -28.59
CA SER A 10 -10.67 -58.24 -27.34
C SER A 10 -9.22 -58.69 -27.55
N THR A 11 -8.31 -57.74 -27.75
CA THR A 11 -6.87 -58.00 -27.67
C THR A 11 -6.45 -57.93 -26.22
N GLU A 12 -6.20 -59.10 -25.62
CA GLU A 12 -5.30 -59.21 -24.48
C GLU A 12 -3.98 -58.53 -24.86
N ILE A 13 -3.72 -57.36 -24.29
CA ILE A 13 -2.37 -56.83 -24.16
C ILE A 13 -2.04 -56.92 -22.67
N THR A 14 -1.47 -58.06 -22.31
CA THR A 14 -0.66 -58.30 -21.12
C THR A 14 0.48 -57.28 -21.12
N LEU A 15 0.25 -56.08 -20.58
CA LEU A 15 1.31 -55.18 -20.15
C LEU A 15 1.81 -55.68 -18.80
N ALA A 16 2.88 -56.47 -18.86
CA ALA A 16 3.69 -56.83 -17.72
C ALA A 16 4.31 -55.56 -17.10
N ASN A 17 3.57 -54.83 -16.27
CA ASN A 17 4.15 -53.85 -15.36
C ASN A 17 4.67 -54.60 -14.13
N SER A 18 5.90 -55.08 -14.22
CA SER A 18 6.69 -55.38 -13.02
C SER A 18 6.94 -54.05 -12.30
N SER A 19 6.04 -53.65 -11.40
CA SER A 19 6.26 -52.52 -10.50
C SER A 19 7.47 -52.83 -9.62
N ARG A 20 8.64 -52.30 -10.00
CA ARG A 20 9.87 -52.45 -9.21
C ARG A 20 9.73 -51.58 -7.96
N ASN A 21 9.61 -52.24 -6.82
CA ASN A 21 9.57 -51.60 -5.52
C ASN A 21 11.00 -51.31 -5.06
N VAL A 22 11.20 -50.15 -4.45
CA VAL A 22 12.45 -49.74 -3.80
C VAL A 22 12.24 -49.82 -2.30
N VAL A 23 13.23 -50.37 -1.57
CA VAL A 23 13.23 -50.42 -0.10
C VAL A 23 14.19 -49.35 0.41
N ILE A 24 13.68 -48.48 1.28
CA ILE A 24 14.42 -47.38 1.89
C ILE A 24 14.51 -47.65 3.39
N HIS A 25 15.73 -47.83 3.88
CA HIS A 25 16.03 -48.04 5.29
C HIS A 25 16.33 -46.67 5.92
N VAL A 26 15.44 -46.21 6.81
CA VAL A 26 15.58 -44.91 7.48
C VAL A 26 16.08 -45.12 8.89
N PHE A 27 17.19 -44.46 9.23
CA PHE A 27 17.82 -44.51 10.55
C PHE A 27 17.77 -43.13 11.22
N ASP A 28 17.10 -43.05 12.37
CA ASP A 28 17.12 -41.88 13.25
C ASP A 28 18.19 -42.08 14.32
N GLU A 29 19.34 -41.42 14.14
CA GLU A 29 20.46 -41.49 15.06
C GLU A 29 20.18 -40.84 16.43
N CYS A 30 19.32 -39.83 16.46
CA CYS A 30 18.98 -39.10 17.67
C CYS A 30 18.06 -39.91 18.57
N ARG A 31 17.08 -40.61 17.99
CA ARG A 31 16.09 -41.43 18.70
C ARG A 31 16.48 -42.90 18.77
N LYS A 32 17.53 -43.30 18.04
CA LYS A 32 18.02 -44.69 17.90
C LYS A 32 16.93 -45.64 17.42
N THR A 33 16.14 -45.18 16.45
CA THR A 33 15.05 -45.95 15.83
C THR A 33 15.33 -46.14 14.35
N SER A 34 14.93 -47.28 13.79
CA SER A 34 15.02 -47.54 12.36
C SER A 34 13.70 -48.09 11.83
N LYS A 35 13.35 -47.72 10.60
CA LYS A 35 12.13 -48.18 9.92
C LYS A 35 12.38 -48.33 8.43
N GLU A 36 11.78 -49.36 7.86
CA GLU A 36 11.85 -49.65 6.43
C GLU A 36 10.60 -49.14 5.73
N PHE A 37 10.80 -48.48 4.60
CA PHE A 37 9.72 -47.97 3.76
C PHE A 37 9.83 -48.57 2.37
N THR A 38 8.71 -48.99 1.80
CA THR A 38 8.66 -49.57 0.45
C THR A 38 7.82 -48.67 -0.46
N CYS A 39 8.34 -48.33 -1.64
CA CYS A 39 7.67 -47.44 -2.58
C CYS A 39 7.89 -47.87 -4.04
N GLN A 40 6.95 -47.52 -4.91
CA GLN A 40 7.13 -47.69 -6.36
C GLN A 40 8.19 -46.71 -6.88
N ARG A 41 9.14 -47.23 -7.64
CA ARG A 41 10.25 -46.46 -8.22
C ARG A 41 9.79 -45.22 -8.99
N ASP A 42 8.79 -45.36 -9.87
CA ASP A 42 8.34 -44.25 -10.72
C ASP A 42 7.71 -43.11 -9.90
N LEU A 43 6.96 -43.45 -8.85
CA LEU A 43 6.38 -42.47 -7.92
C LEU A 43 7.48 -41.76 -7.12
N LEU A 44 8.48 -42.50 -6.65
CA LEU A 44 9.64 -41.96 -5.93
C LEU A 44 10.42 -40.96 -6.79
N LEU A 45 10.71 -41.30 -8.04
CA LEU A 45 11.43 -40.43 -8.97
C LEU A 45 10.63 -39.21 -9.41
N ALA A 46 9.30 -39.33 -9.47
CA ALA A 46 8.40 -38.23 -9.80
C ALA A 46 8.27 -37.20 -8.67
N LYS A 47 8.23 -37.65 -7.41
CA LYS A 47 7.96 -36.78 -6.25
C LYS A 47 9.21 -36.40 -5.44
N MET A 48 10.27 -37.20 -5.45
CA MET A 48 11.54 -36.94 -4.76
C MET A 48 12.71 -36.99 -5.74
N LYS A 49 12.98 -35.85 -6.39
CA LYS A 49 14.00 -35.77 -7.47
C LYS A 49 15.41 -36.10 -6.98
N TYR A 50 15.69 -35.98 -5.66
CA TYR A 50 16.96 -36.38 -5.06
C TYR A 50 17.40 -37.80 -5.45
N PHE A 51 16.47 -38.75 -5.52
CA PHE A 51 16.79 -40.14 -5.83
C PHE A 51 17.08 -40.41 -7.31
N GLN A 52 16.80 -39.46 -8.22
CA GLN A 52 17.10 -39.61 -9.65
C GLN A 52 18.59 -39.86 -9.89
N ALA A 53 19.48 -39.20 -9.13
CA ALA A 53 20.92 -39.37 -9.27
C ALA A 53 21.43 -40.79 -8.93
N TYR A 54 20.73 -41.49 -8.03
CA TYR A 54 21.14 -42.80 -7.50
C TYR A 54 20.46 -43.97 -8.22
N LEU A 55 19.33 -43.71 -8.84
CA LEU A 55 18.47 -44.70 -9.46
C LEU A 55 18.57 -44.70 -11.00
N ASN A 56 19.57 -44.09 -11.63
CA ASN A 56 19.71 -44.06 -13.10
C ASN A 56 19.71 -45.46 -13.78
N GLU A 57 19.43 -45.51 -15.09
CA GLU A 57 19.24 -46.71 -15.95
C GLU A 57 20.36 -47.78 -15.87
N ALA A 58 21.52 -47.47 -15.28
CA ALA A 58 22.64 -48.41 -15.14
C ALA A 58 22.44 -49.49 -14.05
N ASN A 59 21.49 -49.32 -13.12
CA ASN A 59 21.25 -50.22 -11.98
C ASN A 59 19.91 -50.99 -12.10
N GLU A 60 19.53 -51.38 -13.32
CA GLU A 60 18.21 -51.94 -13.60
C GLU A 60 17.93 -53.36 -13.04
N HIS A 61 18.92 -54.06 -12.48
CA HIS A 61 18.79 -55.49 -12.12
C HIS A 61 19.00 -55.83 -10.64
N ASP A 62 19.33 -54.85 -9.78
CA ASP A 62 19.57 -55.10 -8.35
C ASP A 62 18.38 -54.66 -7.48
N GLU A 63 18.12 -55.37 -6.39
CA GLU A 63 17.34 -54.84 -5.27
C GLU A 63 18.09 -53.63 -4.71
N ILE A 64 17.61 -52.42 -5.00
CA ILE A 64 18.27 -51.19 -4.58
C ILE A 64 17.86 -50.89 -3.14
N ASP A 65 18.77 -51.22 -2.21
CA ASP A 65 18.71 -50.83 -0.81
C ASP A 65 19.29 -49.42 -0.64
N ILE A 66 18.46 -48.48 -0.18
CA ILE A 66 18.84 -47.10 0.08
C ILE A 66 18.76 -46.84 1.58
N SER A 67 19.88 -46.46 2.20
CA SER A 67 19.91 -46.03 3.59
C SER A 67 19.86 -44.49 3.71
N VAL A 68 18.93 -43.97 4.50
CA VAL A 68 18.74 -42.52 4.74
C VAL A 68 18.80 -42.24 6.24
N HIS A 69 19.63 -41.28 6.66
CA HIS A 69 19.74 -40.88 8.07
C HIS A 69 18.88 -39.64 8.32
N CYS A 70 17.69 -39.81 8.89
CA CYS A 70 16.78 -38.70 9.22
C CYS A 70 15.74 -39.11 10.29
N ASP A 71 14.93 -38.13 10.72
CA ASP A 71 13.81 -38.38 11.63
C ASP A 71 12.78 -39.31 10.97
N VAL A 72 12.55 -40.47 11.59
CA VAL A 72 11.66 -41.52 11.06
C VAL A 72 10.21 -41.06 10.98
N GLU A 73 9.73 -40.24 11.92
CA GLU A 73 8.34 -39.74 11.94
C GLU A 73 8.13 -38.71 10.83
N ILE A 74 9.12 -37.84 10.59
CA ILE A 74 9.06 -36.90 9.47
C ILE A 74 9.11 -37.64 8.14
N PHE A 75 9.99 -38.63 7.99
CA PHE A 75 10.06 -39.41 6.76
C PHE A 75 8.77 -40.19 6.48
N GLU A 76 8.14 -40.76 7.51
CA GLU A 76 6.83 -41.40 7.40
C GLU A 76 5.77 -40.43 6.87
N LEU A 77 5.73 -39.21 7.40
CA LEU A 77 4.82 -38.16 6.93
C LEU A 77 5.09 -37.77 5.46
N LEU A 78 6.35 -37.72 5.03
CA LEU A 78 6.71 -37.46 3.63
C LEU A 78 6.28 -38.61 2.72
N MET A 79 6.42 -39.86 3.19
CA MET A 79 5.97 -41.04 2.46
C MET A 79 4.45 -41.08 2.35
N GLU A 80 3.71 -40.73 3.40
CA GLU A 80 2.25 -40.57 3.36
C GLU A 80 1.83 -39.48 2.36
N TYR A 81 2.55 -38.34 2.33
CA TYR A 81 2.31 -37.27 1.36
C TYR A 81 2.49 -37.74 -0.09
N MET A 82 3.51 -38.56 -0.36
CA MET A 82 3.76 -39.08 -1.71
C MET A 82 2.68 -40.03 -2.23
N HIS A 83 2.14 -40.89 -1.37
CA HIS A 83 1.25 -41.99 -1.76
C HIS A 83 -0.19 -41.55 -2.06
N GLN A 84 -0.50 -40.25 -1.93
CA GLN A 84 -1.87 -39.78 -2.02
C GLN A 84 -2.34 -39.49 -3.44
N HIS A 85 -3.63 -39.78 -3.68
CA HIS A 85 -4.32 -39.62 -4.96
C HIS A 85 -5.59 -38.74 -4.82
N SER A 86 -5.82 -38.10 -3.66
CA SER A 86 -7.08 -37.42 -3.33
C SER A 86 -6.87 -36.07 -2.62
N TYR A 87 -7.60 -35.05 -3.05
CA TYR A 87 -7.53 -33.63 -2.61
C TYR A 87 -7.90 -33.35 -1.13
N GLU A 88 -8.31 -34.34 -0.34
CA GLU A 88 -8.91 -34.12 1.00
C GLU A 88 -7.93 -34.27 2.18
N TRP A 89 -6.78 -34.91 2.00
CA TRP A 89 -5.80 -35.06 3.08
C TRP A 89 -4.59 -34.16 2.84
N ARG A 90 -4.10 -33.52 3.90
CA ARG A 90 -2.85 -32.76 3.90
C ARG A 90 -2.04 -33.10 5.15
N PRO A 91 -0.70 -33.12 5.07
CA PRO A 91 0.14 -33.32 6.24
C PRO A 91 -0.20 -32.25 7.28
N ARG A 92 -0.36 -32.67 8.54
CA ARG A 92 -0.67 -31.75 9.63
C ARG A 92 0.56 -30.89 9.93
N MET A 93 0.71 -29.82 9.16
CA MET A 93 1.73 -28.80 9.35
C MET A 93 1.43 -28.03 10.63
N THR A 94 2.36 -28.07 11.57
CA THR A 94 2.31 -27.38 12.86
C THR A 94 3.60 -26.60 13.05
N LEU A 95 3.60 -25.61 13.94
CA LEU A 95 4.82 -24.85 14.24
C LEU A 95 5.96 -25.74 14.77
N GLU A 96 5.64 -26.88 15.39
CA GLU A 96 6.64 -27.79 15.96
C GLU A 96 7.37 -28.63 14.92
N ASN A 97 6.67 -29.04 13.84
CA ASN A 97 7.23 -29.93 12.81
C ASN A 97 7.59 -29.23 11.49
N ILE A 98 7.12 -27.99 11.27
CA ILE A 98 7.25 -27.32 9.97
C ILE A 98 8.71 -27.09 9.54
N ALA A 99 9.61 -26.81 10.48
CA ALA A 99 11.03 -26.63 10.17
C ALA A 99 11.66 -27.95 9.69
N SER A 100 11.37 -29.06 10.36
CA SER A 100 11.86 -30.39 10.00
C SER A 100 11.28 -30.84 8.65
N ILE A 101 9.98 -30.62 8.42
CA ILE A 101 9.33 -30.93 7.13
C ILE A 101 9.97 -30.10 6.00
N LEU A 102 10.19 -28.81 6.21
CA LEU A 102 10.79 -27.93 5.21
C LEU A 102 12.22 -28.36 4.84
N VAL A 103 13.07 -28.63 5.83
CA VAL A 103 14.46 -29.07 5.60
C VAL A 103 14.49 -30.42 4.88
N SER A 104 13.70 -31.40 5.31
CA SER A 104 13.66 -32.72 4.69
C SER A 104 13.06 -32.70 3.28
N SER A 105 11.98 -31.93 3.06
CA SER A 105 11.37 -31.77 1.73
C SER A 105 12.26 -31.02 0.76
N GLU A 106 13.01 -30.02 1.22
CA GLU A 106 14.01 -29.32 0.42
C GLU A 106 15.17 -30.25 0.03
N PHE A 107 15.70 -31.02 0.98
CA PHE A 107 16.78 -31.99 0.73
C PHE A 107 16.37 -33.06 -0.29
N LEU A 108 15.16 -33.60 -0.15
CA LEU A 108 14.60 -34.61 -1.05
C LEU A 108 14.05 -34.02 -2.37
N GLN A 109 14.15 -32.70 -2.55
CA GLN A 109 13.72 -31.96 -3.74
C GLN A 109 12.22 -32.11 -4.05
N MET A 110 11.38 -32.00 -3.02
CA MET A 110 9.92 -32.05 -3.10
C MET A 110 9.33 -30.63 -3.25
N GLU A 111 9.42 -30.05 -4.46
CA GLU A 111 9.09 -28.63 -4.72
C GLU A 111 7.69 -28.20 -4.26
N GLU A 112 6.65 -28.99 -4.54
CA GLU A 112 5.26 -28.70 -4.15
C GLU A 112 5.14 -28.54 -2.62
N LEU A 113 5.73 -29.47 -1.86
CA LEU A 113 5.65 -29.46 -0.40
C LEU A 113 6.46 -28.31 0.20
N VAL A 114 7.60 -27.95 -0.42
CA VAL A 114 8.38 -26.77 -0.02
C VAL A 114 7.54 -25.49 -0.18
N GLU A 115 6.80 -25.34 -1.29
CA GLU A 115 5.93 -24.18 -1.49
C GLU A 115 4.78 -24.10 -0.47
N GLU A 116 4.17 -25.23 -0.13
CA GLU A 116 3.16 -25.30 0.93
C GLU A 116 3.75 -24.90 2.29
N CYS A 117 4.96 -25.38 2.62
CA CYS A 117 5.64 -25.02 3.86
C CYS A 117 5.98 -23.53 3.92
N VAL A 118 6.49 -22.95 2.82
CA VAL A 118 6.79 -21.52 2.73
C VAL A 118 5.52 -20.69 2.93
N THR A 119 4.41 -21.09 2.29
CA THR A 119 3.12 -20.39 2.43
C THR A 119 2.63 -20.42 3.87
N PHE A 120 2.74 -21.57 4.54
CA PHE A 120 2.39 -21.73 5.95
C PHE A 120 3.23 -20.81 6.85
N ILE A 121 4.54 -20.75 6.61
CA ILE A 121 5.48 -19.93 7.38
C ILE A 121 5.21 -18.44 7.15
N SER A 122 5.03 -18.01 5.90
CA SER A 122 4.78 -16.61 5.58
C SER A 122 3.49 -16.07 6.21
N GLY A 123 2.47 -16.91 6.38
CA GLY A 123 1.24 -16.53 7.10
C GLY A 123 1.39 -16.39 8.63
N ARG A 124 2.45 -16.95 9.23
CA ARG A 124 2.69 -17.00 10.68
C ARG A 124 4.16 -16.76 11.04
N VAL A 125 4.80 -15.83 10.34
CA VAL A 125 6.24 -15.72 10.37
C VAL A 125 6.77 -15.27 11.74
N GLN A 126 5.99 -14.46 12.48
CA GLN A 126 6.32 -14.06 13.87
C GLN A 126 6.33 -15.28 14.81
N ASP A 127 5.32 -16.13 14.75
CA ASP A 127 5.24 -17.34 15.60
C ASP A 127 6.39 -18.30 15.28
N PHE A 128 6.71 -18.43 13.99
CA PHE A 128 7.83 -19.25 13.52
C PHE A 128 9.17 -18.76 14.08
N MET A 129 9.44 -17.44 14.10
CA MET A 129 10.68 -16.88 14.66
C MET A 129 10.84 -17.11 16.17
N MET A 130 9.72 -17.22 16.90
CA MET A 130 9.72 -17.44 18.34
C MET A 130 10.03 -18.88 18.75
N LEU A 131 10.03 -19.82 17.81
CA LEU A 131 10.41 -21.21 18.05
C LEU A 131 11.83 -21.33 18.60
N ARG A 132 12.07 -22.29 19.50
CA ARG A 132 13.40 -22.58 20.07
C ARG A 132 14.28 -23.42 19.13
N VAL A 133 14.21 -23.15 17.84
CA VAL A 133 14.94 -23.87 16.79
C VAL A 133 15.91 -22.89 16.11
N ASP A 134 17.08 -23.36 15.71
CA ASP A 134 18.00 -22.61 14.87
C ASP A 134 17.64 -22.84 13.39
N PHE A 135 17.46 -21.75 12.65
CA PHE A 135 17.12 -21.77 11.23
C PHE A 135 18.36 -21.61 10.34
N GLY A 136 19.57 -21.73 10.89
CA GLY A 136 20.83 -21.74 10.15
C GLY A 136 20.90 -22.80 9.06
N CYS A 137 20.10 -23.88 9.15
CA CYS A 137 20.02 -24.95 8.17
C CYS A 137 19.16 -24.64 6.93
N LEU A 138 18.39 -23.55 6.91
CA LEU A 138 17.58 -23.19 5.76
C LEU A 138 18.45 -22.67 4.62
N SER A 139 18.20 -23.15 3.40
CA SER A 139 18.95 -22.71 2.22
C SER A 139 18.65 -21.25 1.86
N ASP A 140 19.61 -20.61 1.17
CA ASP A 140 19.44 -19.25 0.63
C ASP A 140 18.24 -19.16 -0.33
N ALA A 141 17.91 -20.25 -1.03
CA ALA A 141 16.75 -20.32 -1.92
C ALA A 141 15.44 -20.30 -1.13
N THR A 142 15.34 -21.07 -0.06
CA THR A 142 14.16 -21.11 0.82
C THR A 142 13.96 -19.79 1.55
N ILE A 143 15.04 -19.19 2.06
CA ILE A 143 15.00 -17.85 2.66
C ILE A 143 14.50 -16.82 1.65
N THR A 144 14.94 -16.91 0.39
CA THR A 144 14.48 -16.03 -0.68
C THR A 144 12.99 -16.21 -0.97
N LYS A 145 12.49 -17.46 -1.02
CA LYS A 145 11.06 -17.76 -1.19
C LYS A 145 10.21 -17.21 -0.04
N ILE A 146 10.65 -17.39 1.22
CA ILE A 146 9.96 -16.84 2.40
C ILE A 146 9.95 -15.31 2.32
N ALA A 147 11.10 -14.68 2.06
CA ALA A 147 11.21 -13.22 1.97
C ALA A 147 10.36 -12.63 0.84
N SER A 148 10.21 -13.36 -0.28
CA SER A 148 9.39 -12.92 -1.42
C SER A 148 7.90 -12.91 -1.09
N ASN A 149 7.46 -13.84 -0.23
CA ASN A 149 6.08 -13.94 0.25
C ASN A 149 5.75 -13.04 1.44
N CYS A 150 6.73 -12.36 2.04
CA CYS A 150 6.50 -11.35 3.08
C CYS A 150 6.51 -9.94 2.48
N THR A 151 5.66 -9.03 2.96
CA THR A 151 5.73 -7.61 2.58
C THR A 151 6.86 -6.89 3.32
N PRO A 152 7.39 -5.75 2.80
CA PRO A 152 8.39 -4.94 3.52
C PRO A 152 7.92 -4.53 4.91
N GLU A 153 6.64 -4.17 5.04
CA GLU A 153 6.00 -3.72 6.28
C GLU A 153 5.96 -4.86 7.30
N GLN A 154 5.53 -6.05 6.86
CA GLN A 154 5.58 -7.26 7.67
C GLN A 154 7.00 -7.51 8.19
N LEU A 155 8.04 -7.43 7.35
CA LEU A 155 9.42 -7.68 7.80
C LEU A 155 9.97 -6.61 8.77
N GLN A 156 9.42 -5.40 8.76
CA GLN A 156 9.83 -4.32 9.64
C GLN A 156 9.29 -4.50 11.06
N THR A 157 8.04 -4.98 11.20
CA THR A 157 7.38 -5.17 12.51
C THR A 157 7.84 -6.43 13.25
N LEU A 158 8.45 -7.39 12.54
CA LEU A 158 8.89 -8.63 13.14
C LEU A 158 9.99 -8.44 14.19
N HIS A 159 9.88 -9.23 15.24
CA HIS A 159 10.82 -9.27 16.33
C HIS A 159 11.50 -10.65 16.43
N ASP A 160 12.80 -10.68 16.17
CA ASP A 160 13.67 -11.84 16.28
C ASP A 160 14.84 -11.53 17.24
N PRO A 161 14.69 -11.82 18.54
CA PRO A 161 15.65 -11.37 19.56
C PRO A 161 17.04 -12.01 19.44
N LYS A 162 17.15 -13.11 18.69
CA LYS A 162 18.42 -13.83 18.47
C LYS A 162 18.90 -13.75 17.02
N ASP A 163 18.20 -12.97 16.18
CA ASP A 163 18.47 -12.83 14.75
C ASP A 163 18.71 -14.18 14.02
N LYS A 164 17.83 -15.16 14.28
CA LYS A 164 17.95 -16.51 13.71
C LYS A 164 17.73 -16.50 12.21
N ILE A 165 16.84 -15.63 11.72
CA ILE A 165 16.48 -15.57 10.29
C ILE A 165 16.09 -14.17 9.80
N LEU A 166 15.69 -13.26 10.70
CA LEU A 166 15.11 -11.97 10.32
C LEU A 166 16.06 -11.09 9.48
N SER A 167 17.34 -10.98 9.85
CA SER A 167 18.33 -10.24 9.05
C SER A 167 18.49 -10.82 7.64
N LYS A 168 18.46 -12.15 7.51
CA LYS A 168 18.55 -12.82 6.21
C LYS A 168 17.32 -12.55 5.36
N LEU A 169 16.12 -12.58 5.94
CA LEU A 169 14.88 -12.23 5.22
C LEU A 169 14.87 -10.78 4.77
N ARG A 170 15.23 -9.85 5.66
CA ARG A 170 15.35 -8.41 5.33
C ARG A 170 16.36 -8.19 4.21
N ARG A 171 17.54 -8.81 4.30
CA ARG A 171 18.56 -8.75 3.25
C ARG A 171 18.01 -9.25 1.91
N LYS A 172 17.39 -10.43 1.86
CA LYS A 172 16.82 -10.98 0.62
C LYS A 172 15.70 -10.11 0.04
N LYS A 173 14.85 -9.51 0.90
CA LYS A 173 13.81 -8.58 0.45
C LYS A 173 14.42 -7.34 -0.18
N VAL A 174 15.44 -6.75 0.47
CA VAL A 174 16.16 -5.59 -0.06
C VAL A 174 16.87 -5.94 -1.37
N GLU A 175 17.57 -7.07 -1.45
CA GLU A 175 18.19 -7.56 -2.69
C GLU A 175 17.17 -7.68 -3.84
N ALA A 176 15.98 -8.24 -3.57
CA ALA A 176 14.91 -8.36 -4.56
C ALA A 176 14.34 -7.00 -5.00
N LEU A 177 14.12 -6.09 -4.05
CA LEU A 177 13.65 -4.73 -4.34
C LEU A 177 14.69 -3.96 -5.17
N VAL A 178 15.96 -4.01 -4.79
CA VAL A 178 17.06 -3.37 -5.53
C VAL A 178 17.18 -3.90 -6.95
N LYS A 179 17.06 -5.22 -7.14
CA LYS A 179 17.06 -5.84 -8.48
C LYS A 179 15.89 -5.32 -9.33
N SER A 180 14.68 -5.26 -8.76
CA SER A 180 13.50 -4.71 -9.43
C SER A 180 13.64 -3.22 -9.79
N LEU A 181 14.35 -2.46 -8.96
CA LEU A 181 14.65 -1.04 -9.20
C LEU A 181 15.66 -0.86 -10.35
N GLN A 182 16.71 -1.69 -10.39
CA GLN A 182 17.73 -1.68 -11.45
C GLN A 182 17.13 -1.99 -12.82
N GLU A 183 16.18 -2.91 -12.89
CA GLU A 183 15.49 -3.28 -14.14
C GLU A 183 14.48 -2.22 -14.60
N GLY A 184 14.00 -1.35 -13.71
CA GLY A 184 12.91 -0.40 -13.98
C GLY A 184 13.31 1.08 -14.08
N GLY A 185 14.60 1.43 -14.07
CA GLY A 185 15.06 2.84 -14.13
C GLY A 185 14.67 3.70 -12.93
N ARG A 186 14.28 3.08 -11.81
CA ARG A 186 13.74 3.73 -10.61
C ARG A 186 14.85 3.99 -9.59
N ARG A 187 14.64 4.96 -8.68
CA ARG A 187 15.61 5.33 -7.63
C ARG A 187 14.99 5.17 -6.26
N LEU A 188 15.76 4.60 -5.34
CA LEU A 188 15.50 4.61 -3.91
C LEU A 188 16.01 5.94 -3.35
N GLU A 189 15.15 6.69 -2.67
CA GLU A 189 15.52 7.95 -2.01
C GLU A 189 15.26 7.84 -0.51
N MET A 190 16.09 8.51 0.30
CA MET A 190 15.92 8.60 1.75
C MET A 190 15.58 10.04 2.10
N CYS A 191 14.49 10.24 2.83
CA CYS A 191 14.16 11.57 3.32
C CYS A 191 15.15 11.98 4.43
N THR A 192 15.86 13.09 4.30
CA THR A 192 16.81 13.56 5.33
C THR A 192 16.13 13.99 6.63
N ASN A 193 14.82 14.24 6.60
CA ASN A 193 14.06 14.73 7.75
C ASN A 193 13.41 13.59 8.57
N CYS A 194 12.80 12.60 7.90
CA CYS A 194 12.14 11.47 8.57
C CYS A 194 12.90 10.14 8.42
N GLN A 195 14.01 10.12 7.68
CA GLN A 195 14.85 8.94 7.42
C GLN A 195 14.10 7.77 6.75
N LEU A 196 12.89 8.02 6.22
CA LEU A 196 12.11 7.03 5.49
C LEU A 196 12.70 6.82 4.09
N LEU A 197 12.88 5.55 3.72
CA LEU A 197 13.23 5.13 2.37
C LEU A 197 11.96 5.00 1.53
N PHE A 198 11.95 5.58 0.32
CA PHE A 198 10.82 5.48 -0.60
C PHE A 198 11.30 5.36 -2.05
N ILE A 199 10.42 4.87 -2.93
CA ILE A 199 10.70 4.74 -4.36
C ILE A 199 10.12 5.95 -5.07
N ARG A 200 10.98 6.74 -5.73
CA ARG A 200 10.54 7.92 -6.46
C ARG A 200 9.63 7.52 -7.63
N GLY A 201 8.39 8.04 -7.62
CA GLY A 201 7.41 7.83 -8.69
C GLY A 201 6.42 6.67 -8.45
N GLU A 202 6.47 5.98 -7.32
CA GLU A 202 5.45 5.01 -6.96
C GLU A 202 4.22 5.73 -6.40
N ARG A 203 3.03 5.44 -6.97
CA ARG A 203 1.76 6.10 -6.65
C ARG A 203 1.36 6.04 -5.16
N GLY A 204 1.98 5.16 -4.38
CA GLY A 204 1.77 4.99 -2.93
C GLY A 204 2.99 5.24 -2.05
N SER A 205 4.13 5.67 -2.61
CA SER A 205 5.26 6.10 -1.78
C SER A 205 4.90 7.44 -1.14
N ILE A 206 4.33 7.37 0.07
CA ILE A 206 4.09 8.53 0.93
C ILE A 206 5.43 9.26 0.99
N GLY A 207 5.44 10.54 0.58
CA GLY A 207 6.61 11.40 0.73
C GLY A 207 7.03 11.51 2.20
N CYS A 208 7.92 12.45 2.53
CA CYS A 208 8.24 12.71 3.94
C CYS A 208 6.96 12.76 4.80
N GLN A 209 6.86 11.96 5.87
CA GLN A 209 5.67 11.96 6.73
C GLN A 209 5.32 13.38 7.21
N LYS A 210 6.35 14.21 7.48
CA LYS A 210 6.16 15.63 7.85
C LYS A 210 5.60 16.46 6.70
N GLY A 211 5.99 16.18 5.46
CA GLY A 211 5.40 16.78 4.26
C GLY A 211 3.93 16.40 4.09
N THR A 212 3.60 15.12 4.26
CA THR A 212 2.22 14.63 4.20
C THR A 212 1.36 15.26 5.29
N LYS A 213 1.87 15.39 6.52
CA LYS A 213 1.21 16.12 7.61
C LYS A 213 0.95 17.57 7.26
N LEU A 214 1.99 18.30 6.86
CA LEU A 214 1.88 19.71 6.46
C LEU A 214 0.82 19.91 5.38
N TRP A 215 0.84 19.08 4.34
CA TRP A 215 -0.16 19.13 3.28
C TRP A 215 -1.58 18.82 3.78
N GLY A 216 -1.74 17.77 4.59
CA GLY A 216 -3.02 17.38 5.19
C GLY A 216 -3.61 18.46 6.10
N GLU A 217 -2.78 19.17 6.85
CA GLU A 217 -3.19 20.28 7.72
C GLU A 217 -3.68 21.50 6.91
N TYR A 218 -2.98 21.86 5.83
CA TYR A 218 -3.48 22.89 4.91
C TYR A 218 -4.79 22.49 4.22
N MET A 219 -4.94 21.19 3.88
CA MET A 219 -6.20 20.66 3.35
C MET A 219 -7.32 20.76 4.38
N ALA A 220 -7.06 20.39 5.63
CA ALA A 220 -8.02 20.48 6.72
C ALA A 220 -8.51 21.93 6.91
N GLY A 221 -7.59 22.90 7.00
CA GLY A 221 -7.97 24.30 7.10
C GLY A 221 -8.77 24.82 5.90
N THR A 222 -8.41 24.40 4.69
CA THR A 222 -9.16 24.78 3.48
C THR A 222 -10.58 24.20 3.50
N ALA A 223 -10.73 22.95 3.94
CA ALA A 223 -12.03 22.29 4.09
C ALA A 223 -12.89 22.98 5.17
N MET A 224 -12.29 23.35 6.31
CA MET A 224 -12.98 24.10 7.37
C MET A 224 -13.49 25.44 6.86
N VAL A 225 -12.70 26.20 6.08
CA VAL A 225 -13.15 27.47 5.48
C VAL A 225 -14.32 27.25 4.51
N SER A 226 -14.26 26.19 3.68
CA SER A 226 -15.35 25.89 2.74
C SER A 226 -16.68 25.57 3.43
N SER A 227 -16.65 25.14 4.71
CA SER A 227 -17.86 24.80 5.47
C SER A 227 -18.76 26.01 5.74
N PHE A 228 -18.22 27.23 5.67
CA PHE A 228 -18.99 28.48 5.79
C PHE A 228 -19.73 28.85 4.49
N PHE A 229 -19.45 28.17 3.38
CA PHE A 229 -19.98 28.51 2.07
C PHE A 229 -21.29 27.76 1.75
N LYS A 230 -21.91 28.09 0.62
CA LYS A 230 -23.21 27.54 0.18
C LYS A 230 -23.13 26.97 -1.24
N GLY A 231 -23.79 25.84 -1.47
CA GLY A 231 -23.95 25.28 -2.81
C GLY A 231 -22.62 24.97 -3.50
N GLU A 232 -22.39 25.56 -4.68
CA GLU A 232 -21.20 25.34 -5.50
C GLU A 232 -20.05 26.34 -5.23
N GLU A 233 -20.18 27.13 -4.17
CA GLU A 233 -19.11 28.02 -3.72
C GLU A 233 -17.86 27.23 -3.30
N ARG A 234 -16.69 27.84 -3.52
CA ARG A 234 -15.41 27.18 -3.31
C ARG A 234 -14.32 28.14 -2.89
N VAL A 235 -13.36 27.60 -2.14
CA VAL A 235 -12.13 28.29 -1.74
C VAL A 235 -10.95 27.64 -2.43
N LYS A 236 -10.00 28.48 -2.87
CA LYS A 236 -8.69 28.04 -3.36
C LYS A 236 -7.61 28.60 -2.45
N LEU A 237 -6.75 27.72 -1.97
CA LEU A 237 -5.54 28.02 -1.24
C LEU A 237 -4.33 27.84 -2.15
N MET A 238 -3.42 28.79 -2.09
CA MET A 238 -2.07 28.71 -2.67
C MET A 238 -1.05 29.10 -1.63
N VAL A 239 -0.07 28.24 -1.37
CA VAL A 239 1.06 28.54 -0.48
C VAL A 239 2.35 28.37 -1.26
N LYS A 240 3.24 29.36 -1.14
CA LYS A 240 4.60 29.34 -1.68
C LYS A 240 5.57 29.87 -0.64
N THR A 241 6.61 29.10 -0.38
CA THR A 241 7.64 29.40 0.64
C THR A 241 9.01 28.95 0.09
N PRO A 242 10.13 29.25 0.77
CA PRO A 242 11.44 28.74 0.35
C PRO A 242 11.52 27.21 0.19
N ASN A 243 10.75 26.44 0.97
CA ASN A 243 10.70 24.98 0.87
C ASN A 243 9.54 24.47 -0.01
N ILE A 244 8.46 25.24 -0.14
CA ILE A 244 7.27 24.89 -0.91
C ILE A 244 7.26 25.66 -2.24
N GLN A 245 7.56 24.96 -3.33
CA GLN A 245 7.45 25.52 -4.69
C GLN A 245 6.00 25.86 -5.03
N GLU A 246 5.07 24.95 -4.71
CA GLU A 246 3.65 25.11 -4.96
C GLU A 246 2.83 24.17 -4.08
N LEU A 247 2.06 24.70 -3.13
CA LEU A 247 0.99 23.97 -2.46
C LEU A 247 -0.33 24.57 -2.85
N TYR A 248 -1.17 23.76 -3.49
CA TYR A 248 -2.50 24.13 -3.98
C TYR A 248 -3.54 23.26 -3.27
N VAL A 249 -4.59 23.88 -2.73
CA VAL A 249 -5.80 23.17 -2.29
C VAL A 249 -7.03 23.90 -2.81
N GLU A 250 -8.02 23.15 -3.27
CA GLU A 250 -9.36 23.65 -3.55
C GLU A 250 -10.37 22.83 -2.75
N SER A 251 -11.32 23.51 -2.11
CA SER A 251 -12.40 22.86 -1.38
C SER A 251 -13.74 23.55 -1.63
N MET A 252 -14.81 22.76 -1.65
CA MET A 252 -16.17 23.20 -1.92
C MET A 252 -17.09 22.98 -0.72
N ALA A 253 -18.15 23.78 -0.63
CA ALA A 253 -19.14 23.69 0.46
C ALA A 253 -19.82 22.31 0.61
N VAL A 254 -19.78 21.49 -0.45
CA VAL A 254 -20.32 20.12 -0.47
C VAL A 254 -19.36 19.06 0.08
N GLY A 255 -18.15 19.45 0.48
CA GLY A 255 -17.15 18.57 1.09
C GLY A 255 -16.16 17.92 0.11
N GLU A 256 -16.25 18.26 -1.18
CA GLU A 256 -15.22 17.91 -2.15
C GLU A 256 -13.93 18.71 -1.87
N VAL A 257 -12.81 18.00 -1.74
CA VAL A 257 -11.48 18.60 -1.57
C VAL A 257 -10.53 18.02 -2.61
N ARG A 258 -9.62 18.83 -3.14
CA ARG A 258 -8.48 18.34 -3.93
C ARG A 258 -7.28 19.24 -3.77
N GLY A 259 -6.11 18.72 -4.03
CA GLY A 259 -4.89 19.51 -3.91
C GLY A 259 -3.67 18.77 -4.39
N LYS A 260 -2.56 19.50 -4.37
CA LYS A 260 -1.21 18.99 -4.62
C LYS A 260 -0.21 19.79 -3.79
N ALA A 261 0.90 19.16 -3.46
CA ALA A 261 2.04 19.81 -2.86
C ALA A 261 3.29 19.46 -3.67
N VAL A 262 4.03 20.49 -4.07
CA VAL A 262 5.30 20.42 -4.78
C VAL A 262 6.31 21.18 -3.94
N TYR A 263 7.32 20.47 -3.46
CA TYR A 263 8.41 21.04 -2.67
C TYR A 263 9.59 21.37 -3.59
N VAL A 264 10.39 22.37 -3.21
CA VAL A 264 11.62 22.71 -3.94
C VAL A 264 12.58 21.51 -3.94
N ASP A 265 12.68 20.84 -2.80
CA ASP A 265 13.33 19.55 -2.64
C ASP A 265 12.47 18.70 -1.69
N GLN A 266 12.26 17.43 -2.03
CA GLN A 266 11.40 16.53 -1.25
C GLN A 266 11.90 16.34 0.20
N SER A 267 13.20 16.53 0.43
CA SER A 267 13.83 16.48 1.75
C SER A 267 13.47 17.67 2.65
N LEU A 268 13.04 18.79 2.06
CA LEU A 268 12.60 20.01 2.76
C LEU A 268 11.12 19.97 3.16
N ALA A 269 10.38 18.94 2.76
CA ALA A 269 8.97 18.81 3.05
C ALA A 269 8.71 18.74 4.57
N GLY A 270 7.94 19.71 5.09
CA GLY A 270 7.67 19.85 6.53
C GLY A 270 8.89 20.24 7.36
N ALA A 271 9.97 20.73 6.74
CA ALA A 271 11.09 21.34 7.45
C ALA A 271 10.71 22.77 7.88
N PRO A 272 11.17 23.23 9.06
CA PRO A 272 10.95 24.60 9.50
C PRO A 272 11.47 25.60 8.47
N GLU A 273 10.67 26.62 8.21
CA GLU A 273 11.03 27.72 7.32
C GLU A 273 10.42 29.03 7.80
N SER A 274 10.87 30.13 7.20
CA SER A 274 10.27 31.44 7.41
C SER A 274 10.19 32.18 6.08
N GLY A 275 9.14 32.99 5.96
CA GLY A 275 8.85 33.76 4.76
C GLY A 275 8.10 32.94 3.69
N GLY A 276 7.60 33.67 2.70
CA GLY A 276 6.66 33.15 1.71
C GLY A 276 5.27 33.73 1.89
N HIS A 277 4.34 33.31 1.04
CA HIS A 277 3.01 33.88 0.95
C HIS A 277 1.95 32.79 0.87
N MET A 278 0.89 32.98 1.65
CA MET A 278 -0.35 32.22 1.54
C MET A 278 -1.43 33.11 0.92
N HIS A 279 -2.05 32.61 -0.14
CA HIS A 279 -3.09 33.29 -0.89
C HIS A 279 -4.37 32.46 -0.87
N VAL A 280 -5.45 33.08 -0.42
CA VAL A 280 -6.78 32.46 -0.33
C VAL A 280 -7.74 33.21 -1.25
N SER A 281 -8.38 32.48 -2.14
CA SER A 281 -9.34 33.01 -3.12
C SER A 281 -10.72 32.38 -2.89
N LYS A 282 -11.69 33.18 -2.47
CA LYS A 282 -13.09 32.76 -2.26
C LYS A 282 -13.89 33.04 -3.52
N ILE A 283 -14.46 32.00 -4.11
CA ILE A 283 -15.30 32.06 -5.30
C ILE A 283 -16.74 31.86 -4.85
N LEU A 284 -17.44 32.98 -4.68
CA LEU A 284 -18.79 33.02 -4.14
C LEU A 284 -19.83 33.13 -5.26
N TYR A 285 -21.03 32.59 -5.01
CA TYR A 285 -22.10 32.63 -5.98
C TYR A 285 -22.58 34.07 -6.19
N GLY A 286 -22.70 34.48 -7.45
CA GLY A 286 -23.11 35.85 -7.82
C GLY A 286 -22.02 36.92 -7.68
N ALA A 287 -20.83 36.58 -7.20
CA ALA A 287 -19.70 37.51 -7.20
C ALA A 287 -19.05 37.59 -8.59
N ALA A 288 -18.87 38.81 -9.12
CA ALA A 288 -18.26 39.02 -10.43
C ALA A 288 -16.77 38.62 -10.48
N LYS A 289 -16.07 38.72 -9.34
CA LYS A 289 -14.66 38.34 -9.18
C LYS A 289 -14.45 37.65 -7.83
N PRO A 290 -13.45 36.76 -7.72
CA PRO A 290 -13.09 36.15 -6.44
C PRO A 290 -12.62 37.17 -5.41
N TYR A 291 -12.93 36.94 -4.14
CA TYR A 291 -12.38 37.69 -3.02
C TYR A 291 -11.05 37.08 -2.62
N ASN A 292 -9.98 37.87 -2.71
CA ASN A 292 -8.63 37.39 -2.49
C ASN A 292 -8.03 38.00 -1.24
N THR A 293 -7.41 37.16 -0.42
CA THR A 293 -6.62 37.57 0.75
C THR A 293 -5.22 36.97 0.62
N SER A 294 -4.19 37.77 0.85
CA SER A 294 -2.81 37.32 0.91
C SER A 294 -2.23 37.66 2.27
N ILE A 295 -1.51 36.72 2.87
CA ILE A 295 -0.77 36.91 4.11
C ILE A 295 0.66 36.39 3.94
N GLU A 296 1.54 36.77 4.86
CA GLU A 296 2.83 36.12 5.01
C GLU A 296 2.66 34.71 5.60
N ALA A 297 3.20 33.72 4.90
CA ALA A 297 3.21 32.34 5.35
C ALA A 297 4.39 32.11 6.31
N SER A 298 4.11 31.44 7.42
CA SER A 298 5.08 30.92 8.37
C SER A 298 5.50 29.49 8.06
N GLY A 299 4.75 28.78 7.20
CA GLY A 299 4.96 27.34 6.99
C GLY A 299 4.36 26.49 8.10
N VAL A 300 3.68 27.09 9.08
CA VAL A 300 2.92 26.40 10.14
C VAL A 300 1.43 26.60 9.86
N PRO A 301 0.70 25.56 9.41
CA PRO A 301 -0.67 25.72 8.90
C PRO A 301 -1.64 26.34 9.91
N GLU A 302 -1.58 25.93 11.19
CA GLU A 302 -2.44 26.52 12.23
C GLU A 302 -2.24 28.03 12.35
N LEU A 303 -0.98 28.48 12.41
CA LEU A 303 -0.64 29.90 12.53
C LEU A 303 -0.99 30.68 11.27
N ASP A 304 -0.81 30.09 10.09
CA ASP A 304 -1.13 30.73 8.82
C ASP A 304 -2.64 30.88 8.64
N TRP A 305 -3.42 29.87 9.04
CA TRP A 305 -4.89 30.00 9.08
C TRP A 305 -5.35 31.01 10.13
N GLN A 306 -4.74 31.03 11.32
CA GLN A 306 -5.03 32.04 12.34
C GLN A 306 -4.83 33.46 11.78
N ARG A 307 -3.65 33.73 11.19
CA ARG A 307 -3.34 35.02 10.53
C ARG A 307 -4.32 35.36 9.42
N PHE A 308 -4.75 34.37 8.63
CA PHE A 308 -5.73 34.58 7.59
C PHE A 308 -7.05 35.09 8.16
N PHE A 309 -7.56 34.49 9.25
CA PHE A 309 -8.79 34.95 9.88
C PHE A 309 -8.64 36.33 10.52
N ASP A 310 -7.51 36.60 11.18
CA ASP A 310 -7.20 37.90 11.79
C ASP A 310 -7.23 39.04 10.75
N VAL A 311 -6.77 38.77 9.52
CA VAL A 311 -6.72 39.74 8.43
C VAL A 311 -8.01 39.79 7.60
N SER A 312 -8.61 38.64 7.28
CA SER A 312 -9.68 38.51 6.29
C SER A 312 -11.07 38.78 6.85
N GLU A 313 -11.40 38.19 8.01
CA GLU A 313 -12.78 38.13 8.50
C GLU A 313 -13.09 39.21 9.54
N GLN A 314 -12.08 39.76 10.21
CA GLN A 314 -12.23 40.75 11.30
C GLN A 314 -13.21 40.30 12.40
N VAL A 315 -13.44 38.99 12.50
CA VAL A 315 -14.19 38.32 13.57
C VAL A 315 -13.17 37.60 14.44
N PRO A 316 -13.15 37.83 15.77
CA PRO A 316 -12.28 37.09 16.66
C PRO A 316 -12.48 35.58 16.44
N THR A 317 -11.41 34.92 16.04
CA THR A 317 -11.44 33.53 15.59
C THR A 317 -10.26 32.80 16.21
N ILE A 318 -10.47 31.58 16.69
CA ILE A 318 -9.40 30.66 17.08
C ILE A 318 -9.40 29.48 16.13
N VAL A 319 -8.25 29.20 15.55
CA VAL A 319 -8.00 28.02 14.72
C VAL A 319 -7.15 27.01 15.49
N ARG A 320 -7.54 25.74 15.44
CA ARG A 320 -6.71 24.62 15.86
C ARG A 320 -6.64 23.57 14.78
N ILE A 321 -5.44 23.10 14.47
CA ILE A 321 -5.20 22.06 13.47
C ILE A 321 -4.08 21.17 14.00
N ASP A 322 -4.32 19.86 13.99
CA ASP A 322 -3.29 18.87 14.34
C ASP A 322 -3.36 17.68 13.40
N SER A 323 -2.25 16.95 13.30
CA SER A 323 -2.17 15.73 12.51
C SER A 323 -1.38 14.61 13.18
N ALA A 324 -1.98 13.43 13.17
CA ALA A 324 -1.36 12.19 13.62
C ALA A 324 -1.08 11.31 12.40
N ALA A 325 0.16 10.83 12.28
CA ALA A 325 0.50 9.81 11.30
C ALA A 325 0.47 8.46 11.98
N ASP A 326 -0.19 7.49 11.35
CA ASP A 326 -0.14 6.07 11.65
C ASP A 326 0.66 5.35 10.55
N GLU A 327 0.78 4.02 10.63
CA GLU A 327 1.63 3.23 9.71
C GLU A 327 1.35 3.50 8.22
N ASP A 328 0.06 3.56 7.83
CA ASP A 328 -0.35 3.69 6.42
C ASP A 328 -1.11 4.99 6.10
N HIS A 329 -1.49 5.78 7.10
CA HIS A 329 -2.33 6.96 6.89
C HIS A 329 -1.98 8.12 7.80
N THR A 330 -2.11 9.34 7.27
CA THR A 330 -2.08 10.57 8.07
C THR A 330 -3.50 11.04 8.28
N ARG A 331 -3.88 11.21 9.55
CA ARG A 331 -5.12 11.82 9.98
C ARG A 331 -4.86 13.27 10.32
N SER A 332 -5.51 14.19 9.62
CA SER A 332 -5.50 15.61 9.94
C SER A 332 -6.88 16.02 10.44
N CYS A 333 -6.92 16.72 11.57
CA CYS A 333 -8.14 17.22 12.17
C CYS A 333 -7.97 18.70 12.49
N GLY A 334 -9.07 19.43 12.57
CA GLY A 334 -9.05 20.81 13.00
C GLY A 334 -10.44 21.30 13.36
N PHE A 335 -10.48 22.44 14.03
CA PHE A 335 -11.72 23.17 14.27
C PHE A 335 -11.46 24.68 14.28
N ILE A 336 -12.54 25.44 14.10
CA ILE A 336 -12.55 26.90 14.13
C ILE A 336 -13.64 27.33 15.12
N VAL A 337 -13.29 28.20 16.06
CA VAL A 337 -14.24 28.86 16.96
C VAL A 337 -14.27 30.34 16.64
N GLN A 338 -15.44 30.87 16.29
CA GLN A 338 -15.62 32.30 15.98
C GLN A 338 -16.54 32.94 17.00
N LYS A 339 -16.15 34.12 17.50
CA LYS A 339 -17.01 34.93 18.37
C LYS A 339 -18.01 35.69 17.51
N MET A 340 -19.27 35.25 17.55
CA MET A 340 -20.35 35.95 16.86
C MET A 340 -20.71 37.27 17.57
N PRO A 341 -21.23 38.28 16.84
CA PRO A 341 -21.75 39.49 17.46
C PRO A 341 -22.80 39.18 18.53
N LEU A 342 -22.81 39.98 19.60
CA LEU A 342 -23.77 39.85 20.68
C LEU A 342 -25.20 39.95 20.13
N ALA A 343 -26.01 38.92 20.38
CA ALA A 343 -27.45 38.99 20.19
C ALA A 343 -28.13 38.90 21.55
N GLU A 344 -29.05 39.83 21.82
CA GLU A 344 -29.79 39.92 23.09
C GLU A 344 -30.58 38.65 23.44
N THR A 345 -30.79 37.77 22.46
CA THR A 345 -31.56 36.53 22.58
C THR A 345 -30.78 35.32 23.09
N HIS A 346 -29.45 35.42 23.26
CA HIS A 346 -28.64 34.30 23.74
C HIS A 346 -28.35 34.41 25.24
N GLU A 347 -28.76 33.38 26.00
CA GLU A 347 -28.60 33.31 27.46
C GLU A 347 -27.13 33.15 27.89
N ARG A 348 -26.25 32.65 27.01
CA ARG A 348 -24.84 32.39 27.32
C ARG A 348 -23.91 33.13 26.37
N GLN A 349 -22.91 33.76 26.94
CA GLN A 349 -21.88 34.51 26.23
C GLN A 349 -20.53 33.94 26.67
N TYR A 350 -19.63 33.74 25.71
CA TYR A 350 -18.28 33.27 25.95
C TYR A 350 -17.31 34.29 25.39
N GLU A 351 -16.32 34.66 26.20
CA GLU A 351 -15.11 35.30 25.71
C GLU A 351 -14.15 34.20 25.24
N LEU A 352 -13.49 34.39 24.09
CA LEU A 352 -12.63 33.35 23.52
C LEU A 352 -11.44 33.05 24.43
N GLU A 353 -10.97 34.07 25.14
CA GLU A 353 -9.87 34.02 26.09
C GLU A 353 -10.19 33.23 27.36
N GLU A 354 -11.49 33.04 27.66
CA GLU A 354 -11.94 32.27 28.83
C GLU A 354 -12.04 30.77 28.57
N LEU A 355 -12.02 30.36 27.30
CA LEU A 355 -12.06 28.95 26.92
C LEU A 355 -10.73 28.26 27.29
N PRO A 356 -10.76 27.02 27.82
CA PRO A 356 -9.61 26.34 28.42
C PRO A 356 -8.60 25.77 27.41
N PHE A 357 -8.30 26.48 26.32
CA PHE A 357 -7.37 26.03 25.27
C PHE A 357 -5.98 25.64 25.80
N ASP A 358 -5.48 26.32 26.84
CA ASP A 358 -4.19 26.02 27.45
C ASP A 358 -4.20 24.74 28.32
N LYS A 359 -5.37 24.38 28.83
CA LYS A 359 -5.55 23.22 29.73
C LYS A 359 -6.01 21.97 28.98
N LEU A 360 -6.65 22.17 27.83
CA LEU A 360 -7.21 21.13 26.99
C LEU A 360 -6.51 21.18 25.61
N PRO A 361 -5.36 20.52 25.44
CA PRO A 361 -4.65 20.50 24.17
C PRO A 361 -5.44 19.71 23.12
N PHE A 362 -5.43 20.20 21.88
CA PHE A 362 -6.06 19.51 20.75
C PHE A 362 -5.09 18.53 20.11
N LEU A 363 -5.36 17.23 20.24
CA LEU A 363 -4.49 16.16 19.74
C LEU A 363 -5.25 15.25 18.77
N ALA A 364 -4.86 15.23 17.51
CA ALA A 364 -5.46 14.38 16.48
C ALA A 364 -5.30 12.87 16.79
N SER A 365 -4.30 12.50 17.58
CA SER A 365 -4.08 11.12 18.05
C SER A 365 -5.14 10.63 19.04
N GLU A 366 -5.85 11.54 19.70
CA GLU A 366 -6.92 11.23 20.65
C GLU A 366 -8.28 11.11 19.97
N LEU A 367 -8.44 11.69 18.78
CA LEU A 367 -9.66 11.66 17.98
C LEU A 367 -9.75 10.37 17.15
N LYS A 368 -10.21 9.28 17.78
CA LYS A 368 -10.29 7.94 17.17
C LYS A 368 -11.64 7.64 16.54
N LYS A 369 -12.72 8.15 17.13
CA LYS A 369 -14.12 7.95 16.72
C LYS A 369 -14.76 9.28 16.28
N ASN A 370 -15.87 9.17 15.56
CA ASN A 370 -16.63 10.34 15.07
C ASN A 370 -17.25 11.19 16.19
N SER A 371 -17.41 10.64 17.41
CA SER A 371 -17.93 11.34 18.58
C SER A 371 -16.87 12.16 19.30
N ASP A 372 -15.59 11.79 19.20
CA ASP A 372 -14.51 12.34 20.04
C ASP A 372 -14.34 13.85 19.83
N LEU A 373 -14.54 14.35 18.60
CA LEU A 373 -14.49 15.79 18.34
C LEU A 373 -15.64 16.54 19.02
N LEU A 374 -16.84 15.95 19.07
CA LEU A 374 -17.99 16.57 19.76
C LEU A 374 -17.79 16.57 21.28
N GLU A 375 -17.23 15.49 21.82
CA GLU A 375 -16.87 15.38 23.24
C GLU A 375 -15.83 16.45 23.60
N TYR A 376 -14.76 16.55 22.81
CA TYR A 376 -13.73 17.57 22.95
C TYR A 376 -14.33 19.00 22.92
N LEU A 377 -15.20 19.30 21.95
CA LEU A 377 -15.81 20.63 21.84
C LEU A 377 -16.76 20.95 23.02
N ASN A 378 -17.45 19.95 23.57
CA ASN A 378 -18.30 20.13 24.75
C ASN A 378 -17.50 20.35 26.04
N GLU A 379 -16.31 19.77 26.15
CA GLU A 379 -15.37 20.06 27.24
C GLU A 379 -14.73 21.44 27.07
N LEU A 380 -14.35 21.79 25.84
CA LEU A 380 -13.79 23.09 25.49
C LEU A 380 -14.78 24.24 25.70
N ILE A 381 -16.07 24.03 25.39
CA ILE A 381 -17.11 25.07 25.49
C ILE A 381 -18.16 24.60 26.50
N PRO A 382 -17.96 24.88 27.81
CA PRO A 382 -18.81 24.34 28.86
C PRO A 382 -20.28 24.66 28.66
N GLY A 383 -21.09 23.61 28.49
CA GLY A 383 -22.53 23.72 28.32
C GLY A 383 -23.00 24.04 26.90
N ALA A 384 -22.13 23.96 25.89
CA ALA A 384 -22.56 24.05 24.49
C ALA A 384 -23.57 22.95 24.10
N ASP A 385 -23.53 21.79 24.76
CA ASP A 385 -24.41 20.63 24.54
C ASP A 385 -24.53 20.24 23.06
N ILE A 386 -23.36 20.17 22.39
CA ILE A 386 -23.22 19.85 20.98
C ILE A 386 -23.53 18.36 20.80
N THR A 387 -24.48 18.05 19.93
CA THR A 387 -24.96 16.70 19.63
C THR A 387 -25.18 16.54 18.13
N ASP A 388 -25.31 15.30 17.64
CA ASP A 388 -25.62 15.04 16.23
C ASP A 388 -26.89 15.76 15.72
N LYS A 389 -27.81 16.12 16.61
CA LYS A 389 -29.06 16.80 16.25
C LYS A 389 -28.86 18.29 15.96
N ASN A 390 -27.84 18.92 16.53
CA ASN A 390 -27.53 20.34 16.35
C ASN A 390 -26.33 20.58 15.43
N CYS A 391 -25.73 19.53 14.89
CA CYS A 391 -24.66 19.61 13.89
C CYS A 391 -25.17 19.27 12.49
N LYS A 392 -24.79 20.10 11.50
CA LYS A 392 -24.84 19.70 10.10
C LYS A 392 -23.60 18.86 9.78
N ARG A 393 -23.80 17.63 9.32
CA ARG A 393 -22.71 16.77 8.82
C ARG A 393 -22.61 16.87 7.31
N VAL A 394 -21.39 17.05 6.81
CA VAL A 394 -21.06 17.05 5.39
C VAL A 394 -19.95 16.01 5.18
N PRO A 395 -20.13 15.01 4.30
CA PRO A 395 -19.06 14.07 4.00
C PRO A 395 -17.89 14.80 3.36
N LEU A 396 -16.66 14.43 3.73
CA LEU A 396 -15.46 14.97 3.13
C LEU A 396 -14.83 13.91 2.24
N ASP A 397 -14.64 14.24 0.98
CA ASP A 397 -14.08 13.32 -0.01
C ASP A 397 -13.00 14.01 -0.85
N TYR A 398 -11.90 13.30 -1.11
CA TYR A 398 -10.95 13.72 -2.12
C TYR A 398 -11.58 13.49 -3.50
N TYR A 399 -11.83 14.56 -4.25
CA TYR A 399 -12.54 14.46 -5.53
C TYR A 399 -11.85 15.25 -6.64
N CYS A 400 -11.32 14.53 -7.64
CA CYS A 400 -10.73 15.12 -8.83
C CYS A 400 -11.67 15.01 -10.04
N ARG A 401 -12.01 16.14 -10.64
CA ARG A 401 -12.87 16.23 -11.83
C ARG A 401 -12.14 15.98 -13.15
N CYS A 402 -10.96 15.36 -13.12
CA CYS A 402 -10.23 15.08 -14.36
C CYS A 402 -10.91 13.96 -15.13
N SER A 403 -10.82 14.03 -16.45
CA SER A 403 -11.28 12.97 -17.34
C SER A 403 -10.43 12.94 -18.59
N LYS A 404 -10.44 11.79 -19.28
CA LYS A 404 -9.77 11.64 -20.58
C LYS A 404 -10.26 12.68 -21.58
N ASP A 405 -11.56 12.98 -21.58
CA ASP A 405 -12.14 14.02 -22.44
C ASP A 405 -11.59 15.42 -22.12
N SER A 406 -11.41 15.75 -20.84
CA SER A 406 -10.81 17.03 -20.45
C SER A 406 -9.35 17.15 -20.94
N TYR A 407 -8.61 16.04 -20.92
CA TYR A 407 -7.24 15.99 -21.43
C TYR A 407 -7.19 16.02 -22.96
N ALA A 408 -8.14 15.36 -23.63
CA ALA A 408 -8.32 15.44 -25.06
C ALA A 408 -8.57 16.89 -25.52
N GLN A 409 -9.38 17.65 -24.77
CA GLN A 409 -9.61 19.06 -25.05
C GLN A 409 -8.34 19.88 -24.84
N ARG A 410 -7.58 19.66 -23.76
CA ARG A 410 -6.29 20.35 -23.54
C ARG A 410 -5.28 20.08 -24.66
N LEU A 411 -5.20 18.84 -25.15
CA LEU A 411 -4.36 18.48 -26.30
C LEU A 411 -4.78 19.24 -27.58
N LYS A 412 -6.08 19.46 -27.76
CA LYS A 412 -6.60 20.29 -28.86
C LYS A 412 -6.25 21.76 -28.69
N ASP A 413 -6.32 22.27 -27.46
CA ASP A 413 -6.06 23.68 -27.13
C ASP A 413 -4.58 24.09 -27.39
N MET A 414 -3.65 23.12 -27.39
CA MET A 414 -2.26 23.34 -27.82
C MET A 414 -2.14 23.68 -29.31
N GLY A 415 -3.14 23.32 -30.11
CA GLY A 415 -3.19 23.59 -31.54
C GLY A 415 -2.60 22.47 -32.41
N SER A 416 -2.93 22.52 -33.70
CA SER A 416 -2.62 21.42 -34.63
C SER A 416 -1.13 21.21 -34.89
N ALA A 417 -0.29 22.23 -34.77
CA ALA A 417 1.14 22.10 -35.03
C ALA A 417 1.82 21.29 -33.93
N ASP A 418 1.62 21.70 -32.68
CA ASP A 418 2.20 21.06 -31.50
C ASP A 418 1.70 19.62 -31.34
N LEU A 419 0.40 19.39 -31.56
CA LEU A 419 -0.17 18.05 -31.45
C LEU A 419 0.38 17.09 -32.52
N LYS A 420 0.67 17.57 -33.74
CA LYS A 420 1.34 16.78 -34.78
C LYS A 420 2.78 16.47 -34.42
N GLN A 421 3.49 17.44 -33.82
CA GLN A 421 4.86 17.23 -33.37
C GLN A 421 4.90 16.14 -32.29
N ILE A 422 4.03 16.24 -31.28
CA ILE A 422 3.89 15.22 -30.23
C ILE A 422 3.62 13.85 -30.85
N ALA A 423 2.66 13.75 -31.78
CA ALA A 423 2.33 12.49 -32.44
C ALA A 423 3.50 11.91 -33.25
N ALA A 424 4.32 12.75 -33.88
CA ALA A 424 5.51 12.33 -34.61
C ALA A 424 6.61 11.83 -33.66
N ASP A 425 6.83 12.51 -32.53
CA ASP A 425 7.88 12.19 -31.57
C ASP A 425 7.59 10.86 -30.82
N VAL A 426 6.34 10.62 -30.44
CA VAL A 426 5.95 9.39 -29.71
C VAL A 426 5.66 8.21 -30.63
N GLY A 427 5.38 8.47 -31.91
CA GLY A 427 5.09 7.45 -32.91
C GLY A 427 3.97 6.49 -32.50
N SER A 428 4.19 5.18 -32.68
CA SER A 428 3.21 4.14 -32.34
C SER A 428 3.00 3.93 -30.85
N ALA A 429 3.87 4.47 -29.98
CA ALA A 429 3.76 4.28 -28.54
C ALA A 429 2.62 5.10 -27.91
N GLY A 430 2.17 6.18 -28.56
CA GLY A 430 1.18 7.09 -27.98
C GLY A 430 1.74 7.97 -26.85
N VAL A 431 0.86 8.69 -26.15
CA VAL A 431 1.25 9.61 -25.06
C VAL A 431 0.44 9.34 -23.80
N ASP A 432 1.12 9.33 -22.65
CA ASP A 432 0.49 9.25 -21.34
C ASP A 432 0.45 10.63 -20.69
N LEU A 433 -0.76 11.09 -20.35
CA LEU A 433 -0.96 12.34 -19.61
C LEU A 433 -1.35 12.02 -18.17
N THR A 434 -0.56 12.51 -17.22
CA THR A 434 -0.81 12.29 -15.79
C THR A 434 -1.48 13.52 -15.17
N CYS A 435 -2.49 13.31 -14.34
CA CYS A 435 -3.13 14.38 -13.60
C CYS A 435 -2.28 14.87 -12.43
N HIS A 436 -1.99 16.18 -12.38
CA HIS A 436 -1.18 16.76 -11.30
C HIS A 436 -1.91 16.80 -9.94
N PHE A 437 -3.18 16.42 -9.87
CA PHE A 437 -3.95 16.37 -8.63
C PHE A 437 -4.11 14.92 -8.14
N CYS A 438 -4.85 14.09 -8.88
CA CYS A 438 -5.11 12.70 -8.48
C CYS A 438 -4.07 11.69 -8.99
N ASN A 439 -3.12 12.09 -9.84
CA ASN A 439 -2.13 11.22 -10.47
C ASN A 439 -2.71 10.10 -11.36
N ASP A 440 -3.98 10.22 -11.79
CA ASP A 440 -4.53 9.35 -12.82
C ASP A 440 -3.77 9.54 -14.14
N ALA A 441 -3.48 8.42 -14.80
CA ALA A 441 -2.81 8.40 -16.09
C ALA A 441 -3.82 8.13 -17.20
N TYR A 442 -3.81 8.99 -18.21
CA TYR A 442 -4.67 8.93 -19.39
C TYR A 442 -3.82 8.65 -20.63
N HIS A 443 -3.88 7.41 -21.10
CA HIS A 443 -3.20 6.99 -22.31
C HIS A 443 -3.96 7.42 -23.56
N PHE A 444 -3.24 8.02 -24.53
CA PHE A 444 -3.73 8.35 -25.87
C PHE A 444 -2.88 7.62 -26.91
N SER A 445 -3.49 6.66 -27.59
CA SER A 445 -2.86 5.93 -28.69
C SER A 445 -2.60 6.84 -29.90
N ALA A 446 -1.71 6.40 -30.81
CA ALA A 446 -1.45 7.10 -32.07
C ALA A 446 -2.72 7.36 -32.91
N ASN A 447 -3.67 6.41 -32.88
CA ASN A 447 -4.96 6.53 -33.56
C ASN A 447 -5.84 7.61 -32.92
N GLU A 448 -5.88 7.68 -31.59
CA GLU A 448 -6.62 8.73 -30.87
C GLU A 448 -6.00 10.10 -31.12
N LEU A 449 -4.67 10.23 -31.12
CA LEU A 449 -3.97 11.47 -31.45
C LEU A 449 -4.30 11.93 -32.89
N THR A 450 -4.29 11.00 -33.84
CA THR A 450 -4.68 11.28 -35.23
C THR A 450 -6.13 11.77 -35.31
N GLY A 451 -7.05 11.11 -34.59
CA GLY A 451 -8.45 11.53 -34.51
C GLY A 451 -8.62 12.93 -33.89
N LEU A 452 -7.82 13.27 -32.87
CA LEU A 452 -7.82 14.62 -32.29
C LEU A 452 -7.33 15.66 -33.32
N ILE A 453 -6.25 15.38 -34.06
CA ILE A 453 -5.73 16.26 -35.12
C ILE A 453 -6.77 16.47 -36.23
N GLU A 454 -7.47 15.42 -36.65
CA GLU A 454 -8.54 15.53 -37.64
C GLU A 454 -9.72 16.36 -37.14
N SER A 455 -10.09 16.21 -35.86
CA SER A 455 -11.18 16.98 -35.27
C SER A 455 -10.91 18.49 -35.25
N LEU A 456 -9.64 18.90 -35.20
CA LEU A 456 -9.23 20.32 -35.30
C LEU A 456 -9.37 20.88 -36.73
N ARG A 457 -9.41 20.03 -37.75
CA ARG A 457 -9.55 20.45 -39.16
C ARG A 457 -11.00 20.65 -39.58
N LYS A 458 -11.96 20.03 -38.87
CA LYS A 458 -13.39 20.24 -39.13
C LYS A 458 -13.82 21.53 -38.42
N PRO A 459 -14.37 22.53 -39.13
CA PRO A 459 -14.90 23.71 -38.47
C PRO A 459 -15.99 23.28 -37.48
N GLN A 460 -15.92 23.79 -36.25
CA GLN A 460 -17.01 23.66 -35.29
C GLN A 460 -18.20 24.45 -35.87
N ASN A 461 -19.21 23.73 -36.36
CA ASN A 461 -20.47 24.31 -36.84
C ASN A 461 -21.24 24.97 -35.70
#